data_AF-A0A3G1T1M5-F1
#
_entry.id   AF-A0A3G1T1M5-F1
#
_cell.length_a   1.000
_cell.length_b   1.000
_cell.length_c   1.000
_cell.angle_alpha   90.00
_cell.angle_beta   90.00
_cell.angle_gamma   90.00
#
_symmetry.space_group_name_H-M   'P 1'
#
loop_
_entity.id
_entity.type
_entity.pdbx_description
1 polymer ?
#
loop_
_entity_poly.entity_id
_entity_poly.type
_entity_poly.pdbx_seq_one_letter_code
_entity_poly.pdbx_strand_id
1 'polypeptide(L)'
;MLFILTVIVLLASAQAKFYTDCGSPLASIESVEVSGCKDDAKECILRRNTNASISITFTPSKDIKSLVTEVHGVIMNLPVPFPLPQPNACQDTGLVCPLKAGTKASYKATLPVLKSYPK
;
A
#
# COMPACT_ATOMS: atom_id res chain seq x y z
N MET A 1 -20.52 42.20 -28.49
CA MET A 1 -20.71 40.86 -27.90
C MET A 1 -19.58 39.98 -28.38
N LEU A 2 -18.51 39.85 -27.59
CA LEU A 2 -17.39 38.95 -27.91
C LEU A 2 -17.34 37.88 -26.80
N PHE A 3 -17.89 36.70 -27.09
CA PHE A 3 -17.87 35.56 -26.18
C PHE A 3 -16.49 34.88 -26.31
N ILE A 4 -15.64 35.04 -25.29
CA ILE A 4 -14.38 34.30 -25.17
C ILE A 4 -14.73 32.89 -24.67
N LEU A 5 -14.56 31.88 -25.52
CA LEU A 5 -14.58 30.47 -25.11
C LEU A 5 -13.26 30.14 -24.40
N THR A 6 -13.28 30.09 -23.07
CA THR A 6 -12.20 29.50 -22.26
C THR A 6 -12.36 27.98 -22.23
N VAL A 7 -11.56 27.27 -23.04
CA VAL A 7 -11.42 25.82 -22.95
C VAL A 7 -10.51 25.51 -21.76
N ILE A 8 -11.09 25.07 -20.64
CA ILE A 8 -10.34 24.56 -19.49
C ILE A 8 -9.92 23.12 -19.82
N VAL A 9 -8.67 22.93 -20.24
CA VAL A 9 -8.05 21.61 -20.34
C VAL A 9 -7.71 21.14 -18.92
N LEU A 10 -8.51 20.21 -18.39
CA LEU A 10 -8.19 19.48 -17.17
C LEU A 10 -6.97 18.59 -17.46
N LEU A 11 -5.77 19.07 -17.11
CA LEU A 11 -4.57 18.23 -17.04
C LEU A 11 -4.76 17.25 -15.87
N ALA A 12 -5.24 16.04 -16.17
CA ALA A 12 -5.17 14.92 -15.24
C ALA A 12 -3.70 14.52 -15.09
N SER A 13 -3.06 14.95 -14.01
CA SER A 13 -1.71 14.53 -13.67
C SER A 13 -1.74 13.08 -13.18
N ALA A 14 -1.39 12.15 -14.07
CA ALA A 14 -1.11 10.77 -13.68
C ALA A 14 0.24 10.74 -12.95
N GLN A 15 0.22 10.79 -11.61
CA GLN A 15 1.43 10.55 -10.82
C GLN A 15 1.81 9.08 -10.97
N ALA A 16 3.03 8.81 -11.43
CA ALA A 16 3.57 7.46 -11.43
C ALA A 16 3.74 7.01 -9.98
N LYS A 17 3.08 5.92 -9.58
CA LYS A 17 3.22 5.32 -8.25
C LYS A 17 4.03 4.04 -8.37
N PHE A 18 4.84 3.73 -7.36
CA PHE A 18 5.63 2.48 -7.30
C PHE A 18 4.80 1.24 -6.92
N TYR A 19 3.48 1.37 -6.78
CA TYR A 19 2.58 0.28 -6.44
C TYR A 19 1.42 0.19 -7.44
N THR A 20 0.83 -0.99 -7.52
CA THR A 20 -0.37 -1.27 -8.32
C THR A 20 -1.35 -2.02 -7.46
N ASP A 21 -2.64 -1.65 -7.51
CA ASP A 21 -3.70 -2.41 -6.85
C ASP A 21 -3.90 -3.73 -7.60
N CYS A 22 -3.72 -4.84 -6.88
CA CYS A 22 -3.86 -6.20 -7.40
C CYS A 22 -5.26 -6.80 -7.14
N GLY A 23 -6.18 -6.04 -6.56
CA GLY A 23 -7.56 -6.44 -6.33
C GLY A 23 -8.02 -6.17 -4.91
N SER A 24 -8.51 -4.95 -4.65
CA SER A 24 -9.04 -4.53 -3.35
C SER A 24 -10.58 -4.40 -3.37
N PRO A 25 -11.36 -5.50 -3.48
CA PRO A 25 -12.82 -5.41 -3.68
C PRO A 25 -13.60 -4.89 -2.46
N LEU A 26 -12.99 -4.91 -1.27
CA LEU A 26 -13.63 -4.56 0.00
C LEU A 26 -13.07 -3.27 0.62
N ALA A 27 -12.19 -2.57 -0.08
CA ALA A 27 -11.61 -1.33 0.40
C ALA A 27 -11.07 -0.47 -0.76
N SER A 28 -11.14 0.84 -0.61
CA SER A 28 -10.43 1.78 -1.48
C SER A 28 -9.05 2.06 -0.88
N ILE A 29 -7.98 1.91 -1.67
CA ILE A 29 -6.63 2.28 -1.24
C ILE A 29 -6.37 3.75 -1.58
N GLU A 30 -6.10 4.58 -0.57
CA GLU A 30 -5.76 5.98 -0.79
C GLU A 30 -4.25 6.20 -0.96
N SER A 31 -3.43 5.57 -0.11
CA SER A 31 -1.97 5.70 -0.19
C SER A 31 -1.25 4.43 0.23
N VAL A 32 -0.06 4.24 -0.36
CA VAL A 32 0.92 3.25 0.07
C VAL A 32 2.25 4.00 0.17
N GLU A 33 2.85 3.94 1.34
CA GLU A 33 4.11 4.60 1.66
C GLU A 33 5.11 3.53 2.09
N VAL A 34 6.36 3.66 1.62
CA VAL A 34 7.45 2.76 1.99
C VAL A 34 8.65 3.59 2.38
N SER A 35 9.24 3.29 3.54
CA SER A 35 10.38 4.04 4.08
C SER A 35 11.52 4.11 3.06
N GLY A 36 11.94 5.33 2.72
CA GLY A 36 13.04 5.56 1.77
C GLY A 36 12.63 5.57 0.29
N CYS A 37 11.33 5.40 -0.02
CA CYS A 37 10.79 5.51 -1.37
C CYS A 37 10.00 6.81 -1.54
N LYS A 38 10.17 7.47 -2.69
CA LYS A 38 9.43 8.68 -3.04
C LYS A 38 8.09 8.30 -3.66
N ASP A 39 7.07 9.12 -3.44
CA ASP A 39 5.71 8.87 -3.94
C ASP A 39 5.62 8.85 -5.47
N ASP A 40 6.50 9.60 -6.15
CA ASP A 40 6.60 9.70 -7.61
C ASP A 40 7.59 8.69 -8.23
N ALA A 41 8.17 7.81 -7.41
CA ALA A 41 9.09 6.79 -7.89
C ALA A 41 8.35 5.75 -8.74
N LYS A 42 8.97 5.32 -9.85
CA LYS A 42 8.46 4.20 -10.66
C LYS A 42 8.59 2.85 -9.95
N GLU A 43 9.61 2.72 -9.10
CA GLU A 43 9.92 1.51 -8.34
C GLU A 43 10.48 1.89 -6.97
N CYS A 44 10.27 1.02 -5.98
CA CYS A 44 10.76 1.20 -4.62
C CYS A 44 11.97 0.28 -4.36
N ILE A 45 13.17 0.86 -4.28
CA ILE A 45 14.41 0.11 -4.08
C ILE A 45 14.62 -0.18 -2.60
N LEU A 46 14.38 -1.42 -2.19
CA LEU A 46 14.65 -1.89 -0.84
C LEU A 46 16.11 -2.35 -0.70
N ARG A 47 16.84 -1.75 0.25
CA ARG A 47 18.23 -2.13 0.54
C ARG A 47 18.25 -3.38 1.41
N ARG A 48 19.19 -4.28 1.17
CA ARG A 48 19.37 -5.45 2.04
C ARG A 48 20.07 -5.09 3.33
N ASN A 49 19.85 -5.92 4.33
CA ASN A 49 20.35 -5.75 5.69
C ASN A 49 19.84 -4.44 6.33
N THR A 50 18.63 -4.03 5.94
CA THR A 50 17.91 -2.89 6.50
C THR A 50 16.47 -3.29 6.81
N ASN A 51 15.75 -2.43 7.54
CA ASN A 51 14.31 -2.56 7.72
C ASN A 51 13.59 -1.67 6.71
N ALA A 52 12.46 -2.15 6.20
CA ALA A 52 11.52 -1.37 5.41
C ALA A 52 10.20 -1.26 6.17
N SER A 53 9.75 -0.03 6.41
CA SER A 53 8.44 0.23 7.01
C SER A 53 7.44 0.58 5.92
N ILE A 54 6.27 -0.04 5.97
CA ILE A 54 5.17 0.12 5.02
C ILE A 54 3.98 0.71 5.76
N SER A 55 3.34 1.72 5.17
CA SER A 55 2.07 2.27 5.63
C SER A 55 1.05 2.21 4.50
N ILE A 56 -0.13 1.65 4.76
CA ILE A 56 -1.22 1.56 3.79
C ILE A 56 -2.43 2.27 4.39
N THR A 57 -2.87 3.33 3.72
CA THR A 57 -4.11 4.02 4.06
C THR A 57 -5.21 3.50 3.15
N PHE A 58 -6.28 2.99 3.76
CA PHE A 58 -7.42 2.44 3.05
C PHE A 58 -8.74 2.77 3.76
N THR A 59 -9.83 2.79 3.00
CA THR A 59 -11.20 2.91 3.53
C THR A 59 -11.98 1.64 3.20
N PRO A 60 -12.40 0.84 4.20
CA PRO A 60 -13.16 -0.38 3.96
C PRO A 60 -14.61 -0.08 3.56
N SER A 61 -15.18 -0.90 2.68
CA SER A 61 -16.58 -0.75 2.22
C SER A 61 -17.61 -1.41 3.13
N LYS A 62 -17.15 -2.21 4.11
CA LYS A 62 -17.99 -2.88 5.12
C LYS A 62 -17.27 -2.95 6.45
N ASP A 63 -18.00 -3.27 7.52
CA ASP A 63 -17.40 -3.50 8.83
C ASP A 63 -16.49 -4.74 8.82
N ILE A 64 -15.30 -4.60 9.40
CA ILE A 64 -14.28 -5.67 9.46
C ILE A 64 -13.97 -5.95 10.92
N LYS A 65 -14.33 -7.15 11.40
CA LYS A 65 -14.06 -7.58 12.78
C LYS A 65 -12.63 -8.08 12.99
N SER A 66 -12.08 -8.75 11.97
CA SER A 66 -10.75 -9.35 11.97
C SER A 66 -10.11 -9.12 10.63
N LEU A 67 -8.81 -8.82 10.62
CA LEU A 67 -8.02 -8.60 9.41
C LEU A 67 -6.72 -9.41 9.52
N VAL A 68 -6.32 -10.04 8.43
CA VAL A 68 -5.09 -10.84 8.34
C VAL A 68 -4.20 -10.24 7.26
N THR A 69 -2.91 -10.10 7.56
CA THR A 69 -1.89 -9.69 6.59
C THR A 69 -1.24 -10.92 5.98
N GLU A 70 -1.17 -10.94 4.66
CA GLU A 70 -0.38 -11.88 3.88
C GLU A 70 0.63 -11.12 3.01
N VAL A 71 1.85 -11.63 2.92
CA VAL A 71 2.93 -11.02 2.13
C VAL A 71 3.49 -12.07 1.20
N HIS A 72 3.66 -11.70 -0.07
CA HIS A 72 4.26 -12.54 -1.09
C HIS A 72 5.38 -11.77 -1.80
N GLY A 73 6.52 -12.42 -2.01
CA GLY A 73 7.57 -11.95 -2.91
C GLY A 73 7.41 -12.62 -4.27
N VAL A 74 7.38 -11.85 -5.36
CA VAL A 74 7.30 -12.43 -6.72
C VAL A 74 8.71 -12.54 -7.29
N ILE A 75 9.21 -13.77 -7.47
CA ILE A 75 10.55 -14.06 -7.98
C ILE A 75 10.39 -14.82 -9.29
N MET A 76 10.91 -14.29 -10.40
CA MET A 76 10.74 -14.89 -11.74
C MET A 76 9.26 -15.23 -12.04
N ASN A 77 8.35 -14.29 -11.74
CA ASN A 77 6.90 -14.44 -11.89
C ASN A 77 6.22 -15.50 -10.99
N LEU A 78 6.95 -16.13 -10.07
CA LEU A 78 6.39 -17.06 -9.09
C LEU A 78 6.17 -16.36 -7.74
N PRO A 79 4.93 -16.33 -7.19
CA PRO A 79 4.69 -15.82 -5.85
C PRO A 79 5.24 -16.80 -4.80
N VAL A 80 6.10 -16.29 -3.92
CA VAL A 80 6.68 -17.01 -2.79
C VAL A 80 6.17 -16.38 -1.50
N PRO A 81 5.56 -17.13 -0.58
CA PRO A 81 5.02 -16.58 0.65
C PRO A 81 6.14 -16.08 1.57
N PHE A 82 5.92 -14.93 2.20
CA PHE A 82 6.76 -14.38 3.25
C PHE A 82 6.02 -14.56 4.59
N PRO A 83 6.42 -15.51 5.45
CA PRO A 83 5.74 -15.74 6.71
C PRO A 83 5.94 -14.56 7.66
N LEU A 84 4.83 -14.03 8.18
CA LEU A 84 4.85 -13.00 9.22
C LEU A 84 4.77 -13.67 10.60
N PRO A 85 5.58 -13.22 11.59
CA PRO A 85 5.47 -13.71 12.97
C PRO A 85 4.09 -13.44 13.58
N GLN A 86 3.48 -12.33 13.20
CA GLN A 86 2.14 -11.92 13.62
C GLN A 86 1.32 -11.54 12.38
N PRO A 87 0.48 -12.43 11.85
CA PRO A 87 -0.36 -12.16 10.70
C PRO A 87 -1.67 -11.45 11.06
N ASN A 88 -2.08 -11.40 12.34
CA ASN A 88 -3.28 -10.68 12.74
C ASN A 88 -3.05 -9.18 12.64
N ALA A 89 -3.61 -8.56 11.60
CA ALA A 89 -3.44 -7.14 11.33
C ALA A 89 -4.14 -6.25 12.37
N CYS A 90 -5.01 -6.78 13.23
CA CYS A 90 -5.57 -6.03 14.35
C CYS A 90 -4.62 -5.92 15.56
N GLN A 91 -3.42 -6.49 15.47
CA GLN A 91 -2.41 -6.47 16.53
C GLN A 91 -1.13 -5.81 16.00
N ASP A 92 -0.55 -4.88 16.76
CA ASP A 92 0.76 -4.28 16.52
C ASP A 92 0.97 -3.55 15.17
N THR A 93 -0.10 -3.20 14.45
CA THR A 93 -0.03 -2.51 13.14
C THR A 93 -0.57 -1.08 13.16
N GLY A 94 -1.02 -0.60 14.32
CA GLY A 94 -1.71 0.68 14.46
C GLY A 94 -3.20 0.65 14.09
N LEU A 95 -3.73 -0.47 13.60
CA LEU A 95 -5.17 -0.66 13.41
C LEU A 95 -5.87 -0.91 14.74
N VAL A 96 -7.05 -0.33 14.90
CA VAL A 96 -7.95 -0.59 16.03
C VAL A 96 -9.19 -1.28 15.51
N CYS A 97 -9.28 -2.59 15.74
CA CYS A 97 -10.43 -3.38 15.32
C CYS A 97 -11.56 -3.34 16.37
N PRO A 98 -12.83 -3.44 15.94
CA PRO A 98 -13.30 -3.60 14.55
C PRO A 98 -13.16 -2.30 13.73
N LEU A 99 -12.81 -2.44 12.44
CA LEU A 99 -12.84 -1.33 11.49
C LEU A 99 -14.27 -1.11 11.02
N LYS A 100 -14.68 0.17 10.93
CA LYS A 100 -16.02 0.56 10.46
C LYS A 100 -16.00 0.88 8.97
N ALA A 101 -17.07 0.49 8.28
CA ALA A 101 -17.30 0.86 6.89
C ALA A 101 -17.19 2.38 6.69
N GLY A 102 -16.59 2.82 5.59
CA GLY A 102 -16.44 4.23 5.22
C GLY A 102 -15.49 5.04 6.12
N THR A 103 -14.86 4.41 7.12
CA THR A 103 -13.91 5.08 8.01
C THR A 103 -12.48 4.74 7.61
N LYS A 104 -11.70 5.77 7.28
CA LYS A 104 -10.29 5.63 6.93
C LYS A 104 -9.50 4.92 8.02
N ALA A 105 -8.67 3.97 7.62
CA ALA A 105 -7.77 3.22 8.48
C ALA A 105 -6.35 3.27 7.92
N SER A 106 -5.35 3.17 8.80
CA SER A 106 -3.94 3.16 8.41
C SER A 106 -3.25 1.94 9.02
N TYR A 107 -2.90 1.00 8.16
CA TYR A 107 -2.10 -0.17 8.51
C TYR A 107 -0.61 0.19 8.46
N LYS A 108 0.18 -0.25 9.44
CA LYS A 108 1.62 -0.09 9.47
C LYS A 108 2.32 -1.41 9.78
N ALA A 109 3.41 -1.68 9.08
CA ALA A 109 4.28 -2.81 9.39
C ALA A 109 5.73 -2.48 9.11
N THR A 110 6.66 -3.16 9.78
CA THR A 110 8.09 -3.08 9.50
C THR A 110 8.65 -4.47 9.27
N LEU A 111 9.31 -4.66 8.13
CA LEU A 111 9.83 -5.94 7.69
C LEU A 111 11.35 -5.86 7.49
N PRO A 112 12.12 -6.87 7.92
CA PRO A 112 13.54 -6.95 7.63
C PRO A 112 13.76 -7.38 6.17
N VAL A 113 14.61 -6.65 5.46
CA VAL A 113 15.08 -7.01 4.12
C VAL A 113 16.37 -7.80 4.26
N LEU A 114 16.27 -9.13 4.31
CA LEU A 114 17.40 -9.99 4.65
C LEU A 114 18.48 -10.00 3.57
N LYS A 115 19.73 -10.20 3.99
CA LYS A 115 20.89 -10.32 3.09
C LYS A 115 20.74 -11.48 2.09
N SER A 116 20.03 -12.54 2.50
CA SER A 116 19.79 -13.77 1.74
C SER A 116 18.79 -13.63 0.59
N TYR A 117 18.01 -12.54 0.50
CA TYR A 117 17.06 -12.36 -0.59
C TYR A 117 17.77 -12.24 -1.95
N PRO A 118 17.16 -12.62 -3.09
CA PRO A 118 17.76 -12.52 -4.43
C PRO A 118 17.98 -11.08 -4.91
N LYS A 119 18.94 -10.86 -5.83
CA LYS A 119 19.28 -9.51 -6.37
C LYS A 119 18.48 -9.29 -7.64
#